data_AF-A0A5B2YF85-F1
#
_entry.id   AF-A0A5B2YF85-F1
#
_cell.length_a   1.000
_cell.length_b   1.000
_cell.length_c   1.000
_cell.angle_alpha   90.00
_cell.angle_beta   90.00
_cell.angle_gamma   90.00
#
_symmetry.space_group_name_H-M   'P 1'
#
loop_
_entity.id
_entity.type
_entity.pdbx_description
1 polymer ?
#
loop_
_entity_poly.entity_id
_entity_poly.type
_entity_poly.pdbx_seq_one_letter_code
_entity_poly.pdbx_strand_id
1 'polypeptide(L)' 'RALAKYAGYIALVAPVISSIYFLIQIPSVAKLQYLSTSIPWIKTLDINLDLRLDGLSLMFSLIISLIGIAVFF' A
#
# COMPACT_ATOMS: atom_id res chain seq x y z
N ARG A 1 -8.16 29.21 0.31
CA ARG A 1 -9.30 28.64 -0.44
C ARG A 1 -8.88 27.97 -1.76
N ALA A 2 -7.83 28.43 -2.47
CA ALA A 2 -7.31 27.79 -3.69
C ALA A 2 -6.69 26.39 -3.48
N LEU A 3 -6.02 26.15 -2.35
CA LEU A 3 -5.42 24.84 -2.01
C LEU A 3 -6.44 23.69 -1.92
N ALA A 4 -7.68 23.97 -1.54
CA ALA A 4 -8.73 22.95 -1.43
C ALA A 4 -9.07 22.29 -2.78
N LYS A 5 -8.88 23.01 -3.88
CA LYS A 5 -9.16 22.51 -5.23
C LYS A 5 -8.06 21.56 -5.75
N TYR A 6 -6.82 21.74 -5.28
CA TYR A 6 -5.68 20.88 -5.60
C TYR A 6 -5.48 19.75 -4.60
N ALA A 7 -6.06 19.85 -3.41
CA ALA A 7 -5.94 18.84 -2.36
C ALA A 7 -6.39 17.45 -2.84
N GLY A 8 -7.46 17.35 -3.64
CA GLY A 8 -7.89 16.08 -4.23
C GLY A 8 -6.88 15.48 -5.21
N TYR A 9 -6.30 16.31 -6.09
CA TYR A 9 -5.26 15.88 -7.03
C TYR A 9 -3.98 15.44 -6.31
N ILE A 10 -3.59 16.15 -5.24
CA ILE A 10 -2.43 15.78 -4.41
C ILE A 10 -2.70 14.47 -3.67
N ALA A 11 -3.92 14.28 -3.14
CA ALA A 11 -4.32 13.07 -2.46
C ALA A 11 -4.38 11.85 -3.39
N LEU A 12 -4.70 12.03 -4.68
CA LEU A 12 -4.73 10.97 -5.70
C LEU A 12 -3.34 10.37 -6.00
N VAL A 13 -2.26 11.12 -5.79
CA VAL A 13 -0.90 10.64 -6.05
C VAL A 13 -0.58 9.39 -5.23
N ALA A 14 -1.00 9.36 -3.96
CA ALA A 14 -0.75 8.23 -3.06
C ALA A 14 -1.40 6.91 -3.53
N PRO A 15 -2.72 6.83 -3.80
CA PRO A 15 -3.35 5.60 -4.28
C PRO A 15 -2.89 5.19 -5.67
N VAL A 16 -2.58 6.14 -6.57
CA VAL A 16 -2.03 5.83 -7.91
C VAL A 16 -0.67 5.14 -7.81
N ILE A 17 0.28 5.72 -7.05
CA ILE A 17 1.61 5.15 -6.87
C ILE A 17 1.51 3.77 -6.19
N SER A 18 0.67 3.66 -5.16
CA SER A 18 0.46 2.41 -4.43
C SER A 18 -0.10 1.31 -5.34
N SER A 19 -1.08 1.64 -6.19
CA SER A 19 -1.68 0.68 -7.12
C SER A 19 -0.66 0.15 -8.15
N ILE A 20 0.16 1.05 -8.72
CA ILE A 20 1.25 0.66 -9.64
C ILE A 20 2.26 -0.25 -8.93
N TYR A 21 2.66 0.10 -7.70
CA TYR A 21 3.59 -0.71 -6.91
C TYR A 21 3.04 -2.12 -6.65
N PHE A 22 1.77 -2.25 -6.25
CA PHE A 22 1.16 -3.57 -6.01
C PHE A 22 0.99 -4.40 -7.28
N LEU A 23 0.71 -3.76 -8.43
CA LEU A 23 0.68 -4.44 -9.74
C LEU A 23 2.04 -5.06 -10.10
N ILE A 24 3.15 -4.34 -9.87
CA ILE A 24 4.51 -4.84 -10.12
C ILE A 24 4.85 -6.02 -9.20
N GLN A 25 4.26 -6.08 -8.01
CA GLN A 25 4.52 -7.12 -7.03
C GLN A 25 3.77 -8.43 -7.28
N ILE A 26 2.76 -8.45 -8.16
CA ILE A 26 2.01 -9.66 -8.57
C ILE A 26 2.94 -10.82 -8.96
N PRO A 27 3.88 -10.68 -9.91
CA PRO A 27 4.76 -11.77 -10.31
C PRO A 27 5.69 -12.26 -9.20
N SER A 28 6.09 -11.38 -8.27
CA SER A 28 6.93 -11.75 -7.12
C SER A 28 6.16 -12.62 -6.13
N VAL A 29 4.92 -12.24 -5.82
CA VAL A 29 4.05 -13.01 -4.93
C VAL A 29 3.59 -14.31 -5.57
N ALA A 30 3.38 -14.33 -6.90
CA ALA A 30 3.06 -15.55 -7.66
C ALA A 30 4.19 -16.59 -7.63
N LYS A 31 5.44 -16.17 -7.41
CA LYS A 31 6.61 -17.06 -7.23
C LYS A 31 6.77 -17.57 -5.80
N LEU A 32 5.76 -17.40 -4.93
CA LEU A 32 5.82 -17.73 -3.49
C LEU A 32 6.92 -16.96 -2.73
N GLN A 33 7.43 -15.86 -3.30
CA GLN A 33 8.36 -14.98 -2.59
C GLN A 33 7.54 -13.94 -1.81
N TYR A 34 7.30 -14.26 -0.54
CA TYR A 34 6.64 -13.35 0.38
C TYR A 34 7.60 -12.25 0.81
N LEU A 35 7.25 -10.99 0.56
CA LEU A 35 8.02 -9.87 1.07
C LEU A 35 7.61 -9.67 2.54
N SER A 36 8.52 -9.94 3.47
CA SER A 36 8.31 -9.69 4.90
C SER A 36 9.29 -8.62 5.35
N THR A 37 8.78 -7.54 5.91
CA THR A 37 9.60 -6.51 6.55
C THR A 37 9.17 -6.36 8.00
N SER A 38 10.15 -6.43 8.90
CA SER A 38 9.96 -6.34 10.34
C SER A 38 10.63 -5.08 10.83
N ILE A 39 9.83 -4.13 11.31
CA ILE A 39 10.34 -2.85 11.82
C ILE A 39 10.18 -2.85 13.34
N PRO A 40 11.27 -2.74 14.11
CA PRO A 40 11.19 -2.75 15.56
C PRO A 40 10.54 -1.45 16.06
N TRP A 41 9.35 -1.55 16.65
CA TRP A 41 8.62 -0.38 17.14
C TRP A 41 8.98 -0.07 18.60
N ILE A 42 8.84 -1.06 19.49
CA ILE A 42 9.23 -0.93 20.90
C ILE A 42 10.21 -2.06 21.23
N LYS A 43 11.51 -1.76 21.12
CA LYS A 43 12.59 -2.72 21.33
C LYS A 43 12.64 -3.28 22.76
N THR A 44 12.26 -2.48 23.75
CA THR A 44 12.28 -2.89 25.16
C THR A 44 11.19 -3.91 25.52
N LEU A 45 10.11 -3.95 24.75
CA LEU A 45 9.00 -4.90 24.92
C LEU A 45 9.00 -5.99 23.82
N ASP A 46 10.04 -6.01 22.96
CA ASP A 46 10.13 -6.89 21.79
C ASP A 46 8.92 -6.81 20.83
N ILE A 47 8.33 -5.61 20.69
CA ILE A 47 7.18 -5.39 19.81
C ILE A 47 7.68 -4.94 18.43
N ASN A 48 7.39 -5.75 17.42
CA ASN A 48 7.77 -5.52 16.03
C ASN A 48 6.53 -5.28 15.16
N LEU A 49 6.65 -4.37 14.20
CA LEU A 49 5.68 -4.19 13.12
C LEU A 49 6.08 -5.12 11.98
N ASP A 50 5.43 -6.27 11.92
CA ASP A 50 5.64 -7.26 10.87
C ASP A 50 4.67 -7.04 9.73
N LEU A 51 5.18 -6.51 8.61
CA LEU A 51 4.43 -6.31 7.38
C LEU A 51 4.76 -7.43 6.42
N ARG A 52 3.76 -8.26 6.13
CA ARG A 52 3.86 -9.34 5.16
C ARG A 52 3.03 -9.02 3.92
N LEU A 53 3.67 -9.08 2.76
CA LEU A 53 3.02 -8.98 1.47
C LEU A 53 2.89 -10.39 0.88
N ASP A 54 1.75 -11.03 1.15
CA ASP A 54 1.34 -12.28 0.53
C ASP A 54 0.25 -12.07 -0.54
N GLY A 55 -0.26 -13.15 -1.13
CA GLY A 55 -1.29 -13.07 -2.18
C GLY A 55 -2.58 -12.41 -1.70
N LEU A 56 -2.97 -12.68 -0.45
CA LEU A 56 -4.21 -12.15 0.14
C LEU A 56 -4.06 -10.66 0.48
N SER A 57 -2.97 -10.29 1.16
CA SER A 57 -2.62 -8.91 1.46
C SER A 57 -2.44 -8.08 0.19
N LEU A 58 -1.86 -8.63 -0.87
CA LEU A 58 -1.74 -7.98 -2.17
C LEU A 58 -3.12 -7.73 -2.77
N MET A 59 -4.04 -8.71 -2.72
CA MET A 59 -5.41 -8.56 -3.22
C MET A 59 -6.14 -7.42 -2.52
N PHE A 60 -6.11 -7.39 -1.18
CA PHE A 60 -6.73 -6.32 -0.40
C PHE A 60 -6.09 -4.96 -0.67
N SER A 61 -4.76 -4.91 -0.77
CA SER A 61 -4.03 -3.67 -1.04
C SER A 61 -4.39 -3.08 -2.41
N LEU A 62 -4.55 -3.93 -3.42
CA LEU A 62 -5.04 -3.53 -4.75
C LEU A 62 -6.47 -2.99 -4.69
N ILE A 63 -7.40 -3.69 -4.03
CA ILE A 63 -8.79 -3.25 -3.87
C ILE A 63 -8.84 -1.88 -3.20
N ILE A 64 -8.13 -1.70 -2.07
CA ILE A 64 -8.11 -0.43 -1.32
C ILE A 64 -7.51 0.69 -2.18
N SER A 65 -6.39 0.43 -2.87
CA SER A 65 -5.74 1.45 -3.70
C SER A 65 -6.61 1.88 -4.90
N LEU A 66 -7.22 0.93 -5.62
CA LEU A 66 -8.07 1.20 -6.77
C LEU A 66 -9.37 1.92 -6.38
N ILE A 67 -10.00 1.52 -5.27
CA ILE A 67 -11.16 2.25 -4.72
C ILE A 67 -10.74 3.67 -4.32
N GLY A 68 -9.56 3.85 -3.74
CA GLY A 68 -9.01 5.18 -3.46
C GLY A 68 -8.96 6.07 -4.70
N ILE A 69 -8.48 5.55 -5.84
CA ILE A 69 -8.49 6.28 -7.12
C ILE A 69 -9.93 6.62 -7.53
N ALA A 70 -10.86 5.66 -7.44
CA ALA A 70 -12.25 5.81 -7.86
C ALA A 70 -13.09 6.74 -6.96
N VAL A 71 -12.67 7.01 -5.71
CA VAL A 71 -13.38 7.94 -4.80
C VAL A 71 -12.92 9.38 -4.99
N PHE A 72 -11.64 9.58 -5.31
CA PHE A 72 -11.09 10.91 -5.55
C PHE A 72 -11.39 11.46 -6.95
N PHE A 73 -11.82 10.61 -7.88
CA PHE A 73 -12.16 10.94 -9.27
C PHE A 73 -13.65 10.75 -9.53
#